data_AF-X1GF94-F1
#
_entry.id   AF-X1GF94-F1
#
_cell.length_a   1.000
_cell.length_b   1.000
_cell.length_c   1.000
_cell.angle_alpha   90.00
_cell.angle_beta   90.00
_cell.angle_gamma   90.00
#
_symmetry.space_group_name_H-M   'P 1'
#
loop_
_entity.id
_entity.type
_entity.pdbx_description
1 polymer ?
#
loop_
_entity_poly.entity_id
_entity_poly.type
_entity_poly.pdbx_seq_one_letter_code
_entity_poly.pdbx_strand_id
1 'polypeptide(L)'
;MGFNQFEDVIAIEAKGTKDIQKGIGQALIYKEVSHLAYLTAEEKSLQNFQVALKQGNIGKIFVTEREVRKVDPLEPFRAHFLEDTKRELLS
;
A
#
# COMPACT_ATOMS: atom_id res chain seq x y z
N MET A 1 5.08 7.75 -1.66
CA MET A 1 5.70 6.96 -0.58
C MET A 1 6.13 7.91 0.52
N GLY A 2 6.27 7.42 1.75
CA GLY A 2 6.74 8.20 2.90
C GLY A 2 7.01 7.28 4.09
N PHE A 3 7.32 7.87 5.23
CA PHE A 3 7.55 7.14 6.48
C PHE A 3 6.42 7.43 7.47
N ASN A 4 6.05 6.45 8.30
CA ASN A 4 5.26 6.71 9.50
C ASN A 4 6.17 7.15 10.66
N GLN A 5 5.57 7.41 11.82
CA GLN A 5 6.28 7.77 13.06
C GLN A 5 7.21 6.68 13.61
N PHE A 6 7.15 5.46 13.06
CA PHE A 6 7.99 4.32 13.41
C PHE A 6 9.06 4.03 12.35
N GLU A 7 9.26 4.94 11.39
CA GLU A 7 10.19 4.78 10.26
C GLU A 7 9.84 3.64 9.29
N ASP A 8 8.60 3.14 9.34
CA ASP A 8 8.13 2.20 8.34
C ASP A 8 7.88 2.94 7.02
N VAL A 9 8.54 2.50 5.96
CA VAL A 9 8.20 2.86 4.58
C VAL A 9 6.75 2.47 4.26
N ILE A 10 5.94 3.46 3.91
CA ILE A 10 4.56 3.35 3.43
C ILE A 10 4.50 3.70 1.94
N ALA A 11 3.93 2.80 1.15
CA ALA A 11 3.52 3.07 -0.22
C ALA A 11 2.00 3.25 -0.30
N ILE A 12 1.57 4.28 -1.04
CA ILE A 12 0.16 4.54 -1.33
C ILE A 12 0.04 4.71 -2.84
N GLU A 13 -0.72 3.83 -3.48
CA GLU A 13 -1.13 3.98 -4.87
C GLU A 13 -2.50 4.63 -4.92
N ALA A 14 -2.63 5.73 -5.67
CA ALA A 14 -3.89 6.46 -5.78
C ALA A 14 -4.61 6.19 -7.11
N LYS A 15 -5.88 5.83 -7.02
CA LYS A 15 -6.78 5.66 -8.16
C LYS A 15 -8.07 6.45 -7.95
N GLY A 16 -8.64 6.90 -9.06
CA GLY A 16 -10.01 7.39 -9.09
C GLY A 16 -10.99 6.22 -9.15
N THR A 17 -12.00 6.31 -10.01
CA THR A 17 -13.03 5.27 -10.15
C THR A 17 -12.67 4.14 -11.14
N LYS A 18 -11.56 4.29 -11.88
CA LYS A 18 -11.11 3.38 -12.93
C LYS A 18 -9.73 2.79 -12.60
N ASP A 19 -9.34 1.76 -13.36
CA ASP A 19 -8.01 1.13 -13.31
C ASP A 19 -7.62 0.57 -11.94
N ILE A 20 -8.61 0.16 -11.14
CA ILE A 20 -8.39 -0.40 -9.80
C ILE A 20 -7.53 -1.67 -9.88
N GLN A 21 -7.79 -2.55 -10.84
CA GLN A 21 -6.98 -3.77 -11.04
C GLN A 21 -5.50 -3.45 -11.33
N LYS A 22 -5.23 -2.43 -12.15
CA LYS A 22 -3.87 -1.96 -12.39
C LYS A 22 -3.26 -1.39 -11.10
N GLY A 23 -4.03 -0.64 -10.33
CA GLY A 23 -3.62 -0.12 -9.02
C GLY A 23 -3.27 -1.23 -8.03
N ILE A 24 -4.01 -2.34 -8.02
CA ILE A 24 -3.67 -3.52 -7.22
C ILE A 24 -2.31 -4.08 -7.64
N GLY A 25 -2.06 -4.25 -8.93
CA GLY A 25 -0.77 -4.70 -9.44
C GLY A 25 0.39 -3.78 -9.04
N GLN A 26 0.18 -2.46 -9.11
CA GLN A 26 1.18 -1.47 -8.68
C GLN A 26 1.42 -1.52 -7.16
N ALA A 27 0.37 -1.65 -6.35
CA ALA A 27 0.47 -1.78 -4.90
C ALA A 27 1.19 -3.08 -4.49
N LEU A 28 1.00 -4.19 -5.24
CA LEU A 28 1.75 -5.43 -5.03
C LEU A 28 3.25 -5.22 -5.28
N ILE A 29 3.63 -4.53 -6.35
CA ILE A 29 5.04 -4.22 -6.65
C ILE A 29 5.64 -3.35 -5.54
N TYR A 30 4.93 -2.31 -5.08
CA TYR A 30 5.45 -1.45 -4.02
C TYR A 30 5.65 -2.17 -2.69
N LYS A 31 4.90 -3.22 -2.43
CA LYS A 31 5.04 -4.04 -1.22
C LYS A 31 6.39 -4.77 -1.16
N GLU A 32 7.06 -4.98 -2.29
CA GLU A 32 8.41 -5.57 -2.32
C GLU A 32 9.45 -4.68 -1.63
N VAL A 33 9.21 -3.36 -1.60
CA VAL A 33 10.14 -2.35 -1.09
C VAL A 33 9.55 -1.47 0.02
N SER A 34 8.38 -1.83 0.54
CA SER A 34 7.70 -1.08 1.61
C SER A 34 7.18 -2.02 2.69
N HIS A 35 7.09 -1.50 3.91
CA HIS A 35 6.53 -2.26 5.04
C HIS A 35 5.01 -2.36 4.92
N LEU A 36 4.38 -1.30 4.39
CA LEU A 36 2.95 -1.21 4.20
C LEU A 36 2.64 -0.64 2.81
N ALA A 37 1.77 -1.33 2.08
CA ALA A 37 1.25 -0.86 0.80
C ALA A 37 -0.27 -0.66 0.91
N TYR A 38 -0.74 0.48 0.41
CA TYR A 38 -2.17 0.82 0.36
C TYR A 38 -2.60 1.14 -1.07
N LEU A 39 -3.86 0.80 -1.37
CA LEU A 39 -4.57 1.36 -2.51
C LEU A 39 -5.61 2.36 -2.00
N THR A 40 -5.59 3.57 -2.54
CA THR A 40 -6.58 4.63 -2.24
C THR A 40 -7.50 4.90 -3.42
N ALA A 41 -8.81 4.90 -3.17
CA ALA A 41 -9.86 5.24 -4.14
C ALA A 41 -11.22 5.45 -3.44
N GLU A 42 -12.26 5.79 -4.21
CA GLU A 42 -13.63 5.82 -3.72
C GLU A 42 -14.05 4.45 -3.17
N GLU A 43 -14.86 4.44 -2.11
CA GLU A 43 -15.26 3.21 -1.42
C GLU A 43 -15.92 2.19 -2.34
N LYS A 44 -16.86 2.62 -3.18
CA LYS A 44 -17.53 1.72 -4.13
C LYS A 44 -16.54 1.02 -5.06
N SER A 45 -15.51 1.74 -5.51
CA SER A 45 -14.49 1.19 -6.39
C SER A 45 -13.64 0.13 -5.70
N LEU A 46 -13.22 0.35 -4.44
CA LEU A 46 -12.44 -0.64 -3.69
C LEU A 46 -13.27 -1.84 -3.21
N GLN A 47 -14.57 -1.64 -2.95
CA GLN A 47 -15.46 -2.70 -2.50
C GLN A 47 -15.53 -3.87 -3.48
N ASN A 48 -15.53 -3.57 -4.79
CA ASN A 48 -15.54 -4.59 -5.85
C ASN A 48 -14.30 -5.50 -5.88
N PHE A 49 -13.21 -5.11 -5.20
CA PHE A 49 -11.94 -5.83 -5.19
C PHE A 49 -11.49 -6.23 -3.79
N GLN A 50 -12.39 -6.26 -2.80
CA GLN A 50 -12.01 -6.57 -1.41
C GLN A 50 -11.27 -7.90 -1.25
N VAL A 51 -11.68 -8.93 -1.99
CA VAL A 51 -11.03 -10.25 -1.94
C VAL A 51 -9.59 -10.16 -2.44
N ALA A 52 -9.36 -9.53 -3.59
CA ALA A 52 -8.03 -9.35 -4.17
C ALA A 52 -7.12 -8.49 -3.27
N LEU A 53 -7.64 -7.40 -2.72
CA LEU A 53 -6.92 -6.53 -1.79
C LEU A 53 -6.53 -7.27 -0.51
N LYS A 54 -7.44 -8.10 0.03
CA LYS A 54 -7.17 -8.93 1.21
C LYS A 54 -6.11 -10.00 0.91
N GLN A 55 -6.22 -10.70 -0.22
CA GLN A 55 -5.25 -11.72 -0.62
C GLN A 55 -3.86 -11.13 -0.91
N GLY A 56 -3.80 -9.93 -1.50
CA GLY A 56 -2.55 -9.19 -1.70
C GLY A 56 -1.96 -8.63 -0.41
N ASN A 57 -2.70 -8.68 0.71
CA ASN A 57 -2.39 -8.00 1.95
C ASN A 57 -2.08 -6.51 1.71
N ILE A 58 -2.96 -5.85 0.94
CA ILE A 58 -2.91 -4.43 0.61
C ILE A 58 -3.93 -3.70 1.48
N GLY A 59 -3.48 -2.67 2.19
CA GLY A 59 -4.33 -1.78 2.95
C GLY A 59 -5.24 -0.95 2.05
N LYS A 60 -6.34 -0.46 2.61
CA LYS A 60 -7.32 0.36 1.88
C LYS A 60 -7.37 1.74 2.50
N ILE A 61 -7.32 2.76 1.65
CA ILE A 61 -7.65 4.12 2.06
C ILE A 61 -8.86 4.54 1.25
N PHE A 62 -9.99 4.72 1.92
CA PHE A 62 -11.22 5.20 1.33
C PHE A 62 -11.20 6.71 1.38
N VAL A 63 -11.44 7.35 0.24
CA VAL A 63 -11.46 8.81 0.12
C VAL A 63 -12.80 9.29 -0.42
N THR A 64 -13.32 10.33 0.21
CA THR A 64 -14.40 11.18 -0.32
C THR A 64 -13.94 12.63 -0.25
N GLU A 65 -14.76 13.56 -0.74
CA GLU A 65 -14.48 15.00 -0.60
C GLU A 65 -14.45 15.48 0.86
N ARG A 66 -15.03 14.72 1.80
CA ARG A 66 -15.23 15.14 3.19
C ARG A 66 -14.46 14.32 4.20
N GLU A 67 -14.15 13.08 3.87
CA GLU A 67 -13.56 12.13 4.81
C GLU A 67 -12.52 11.23 4.15
N VAL A 68 -11.59 10.79 4.99
CA VAL A 68 -10.62 9.75 4.68
C VAL A 68 -10.70 8.69 5.74
N ARG A 69 -10.87 7.43 5.33
CA ARG A 69 -10.93 6.28 6.24
C ARG A 69 -9.91 5.24 5.82
N LYS A 70 -9.06 4.81 6.76
CA LYS A 70 -8.01 3.81 6.51
C LYS A 70 -8.39 2.47 7.12
N VAL A 71 -8.06 1.39 6.41
CA VAL A 71 -8.07 0.02 6.91
C VAL A 71 -6.72 -0.61 6.60
N ASP A 72 -6.00 -0.98 7.65
CA ASP A 72 -4.65 -1.51 7.54
C ASP A 72 -4.65 -2.93 6.95
N PRO A 73 -3.54 -3.34 6.29
CA PRO A 73 -3.32 -4.73 5.91
C PRO A 73 -3.32 -5.64 7.15
N LEU A 74 -3.64 -6.92 6.97
CA LEU A 74 -3.77 -7.88 8.08
C LEU A 74 -2.45 -8.12 8.80
N GLU A 75 -1.35 -8.08 8.06
CA GLU A 75 0.00 -8.24 8.61
C GLU A 75 0.89 -7.15 8.02
N PRO A 76 1.71 -6.44 8.82
CA PRO A 76 2.77 -5.61 8.28
C PRO A 76 3.70 -6.50 7.47
N PHE A 77 3.96 -6.17 6.21
CA PHE A 77 4.95 -6.90 5.45
C PHE A 77 6.32 -6.53 6.05
N ARG A 78 7.11 -7.51 6.48
CA ARG A 78 8.53 -7.26 6.71
C ARG A 78 9.15 -7.10 5.35
N ALA A 79 9.39 -5.86 4.94
CA ALA A 79 10.20 -5.58 3.77
C ALA A 79 11.50 -6.36 3.94
N HIS A 80 11.77 -7.29 3.02
CA HIS A 80 13.10 -7.85 2.87
C HIS A 80 13.97 -6.74 2.28
N PHE A 81 14.35 -5.76 3.11
CA PHE A 81 15.52 -4.97 2.80
C PHE A 81 16.65 -5.98 2.63
N LEU A 82 17.09 -6.17 1.39
CA LEU A 82 18.32 -6.89 1.11
C LEU A 82 19.37 -6.25 2.02
N GLU A 83 19.93 -7.02 2.96
CA GLU A 83 20.96 -6.52 3.88
C GLU A 83 22.12 -5.85 3.12
N ASP A 84 22.27 -6.19 1.85
CA ASP A 84 23.21 -5.62 0.89
C ASP A 84 23.06 -4.11 0.67
N THR A 85 21.85 -3.53 0.75
CA THR A 85 21.68 -2.07 0.56
C THR A 85 22.18 -1.27 1.77
N LYS A 86 22.25 -1.88 2.96
CA LYS A 86 22.83 -1.25 4.16
C LYS A 86 24.36 -1.13 4.05
N ARG A 87 25.02 -1.98 3.25
CA ARG A 87 26.47 -1.93 3.05
C ARG A 87 26.92 -0.71 2.25
N GLU A 88 26.13 -0.28 1.26
CA GLU A 88 26.51 0.84 0.39
C GLU A 88 26.13 2.22 0.95
N LEU A 89 25.18 2.30 1.88
CA LEU A 89 24.79 3.57 2.52
C LEU A 89 25.67 3.93 3.74
N LEU A 90 26.51 3.01 4.21
CA LEU A 90 27.39 3.17 5.37
C LEU A 90 28.89 3.05 5.02
N SER A 91 29.23 2.93 3.73
CA SER A 91 30.60 2.99 3.19
C SER A 91 30.89 4.34 2.57
#